data_AF-A0AAW9BTB6-F1
#
_entry.id   AF-A0AAW9BTB6-F1
#
_cell.length_a   1.000
_cell.length_b   1.000
_cell.length_c   1.000
_cell.angle_alpha   90.00
_cell.angle_beta   90.00
_cell.angle_gamma   90.00
#
_symmetry.space_group_name_H-M   'P 1'
#
loop_
_entity.id
_entity.type
_entity.pdbx_description
1 polymer ?
#
loop_
_entity_poly.entity_id
_entity_poly.type
_entity_poly.pdbx_seq_one_letter_code
_entity_poly.pdbx_strand_id
1 'polypeptide(L)'
;TTNSVNQRLSSLRDAMANYKVSAYIVTNNDPHNSEYSADHWAGRTWISGFTGSAGNVVITQQGGGLWTDGRYYIQAEEQLHGTGLDLFKARQPETPTIPKWLASTLDENSAIAVDGHSISYAFYQELKQALEPKNIEIVLDLDLITPIWTDRPSRPSAEIFDHPVAFSGVETKQKLADRRKWLKENHADWLLVAT
;
A
#
# COMPACT_ATOMS: atom_id res chain seq x y z
N THR A 1 -15.50 -0.51 20.99
CA THR A 1 -16.11 -1.49 20.07
C THR A 1 -15.51 -1.28 18.71
N THR A 2 -14.75 -2.25 18.21
CA THR A 2 -14.15 -2.19 16.87
C THR A 2 -15.27 -2.18 15.83
N ASN A 3 -15.33 -1.15 14.98
CA ASN A 3 -16.29 -1.05 13.88
C ASN A 3 -16.24 -2.30 13.00
N SER A 4 -17.37 -2.76 12.48
CA SER A 4 -17.39 -3.87 11.50
C SER A 4 -16.72 -3.45 10.19
N VAL A 5 -16.29 -4.41 9.36
CA VAL A 5 -15.71 -4.14 8.03
C VAL A 5 -16.64 -3.24 7.20
N ASN A 6 -17.95 -3.53 7.20
CA ASN A 6 -18.94 -2.73 6.47
C ASN A 6 -19.03 -1.29 6.97
N GLN A 7 -18.91 -1.05 8.28
CA GLN A 7 -18.86 0.31 8.83
C GLN A 7 -17.59 1.05 8.44
N ARG A 8 -16.44 0.37 8.41
CA ARG A 8 -15.15 0.96 7.96
C ARG A 8 -15.22 1.33 6.48
N LEU A 9 -15.73 0.44 5.63
CA LEU A 9 -15.94 0.69 4.20
C LEU A 9 -16.92 1.84 3.96
N SER A 10 -18.02 1.91 4.72
CA SER A 10 -18.96 3.04 4.63
C SER A 10 -18.28 4.36 4.98
N SER A 11 -17.54 4.40 6.10
CA SER A 11 -16.84 5.61 6.56
C SER A 11 -15.79 6.08 5.54
N LEU A 12 -15.07 5.13 4.92
CA LEU A 12 -14.13 5.45 3.86
C LEU A 12 -14.82 6.03 2.63
N ARG A 13 -15.95 5.45 2.20
CA ARG A 13 -16.73 5.96 1.04
C ARG A 13 -17.29 7.35 1.30
N ASP A 14 -17.74 7.63 2.53
CA ASP A 14 -18.19 8.98 2.90
C ASP A 14 -17.03 9.99 2.84
N ALA A 15 -15.85 9.60 3.33
CA ALA A 15 -14.65 10.42 3.20
C ALA A 15 -14.25 10.64 1.73
N MET A 16 -14.21 9.58 0.93
CA MET A 16 -13.92 9.64 -0.51
C MET A 16 -14.84 10.63 -1.25
N ALA A 17 -16.15 10.59 -0.96
CA ALA A 17 -17.12 11.52 -1.55
C ALA A 17 -16.83 12.98 -1.19
N ASN A 18 -16.45 13.26 0.06
CA ASN A 18 -16.08 14.61 0.51
C ASN A 18 -14.84 15.16 -0.20
N TYR A 19 -13.86 14.29 -0.48
CA TYR A 19 -12.63 14.65 -1.20
C TYR A 19 -12.72 14.47 -2.72
N LYS A 20 -13.89 14.06 -3.25
CA LYS A 20 -14.14 13.83 -4.68
C LYS A 20 -13.19 12.81 -5.32
N VAL A 21 -12.87 11.76 -4.58
CA VAL A 21 -12.05 10.64 -5.04
C VAL A 21 -12.95 9.46 -5.39
N SER A 22 -12.81 8.92 -6.60
CA SER A 22 -13.64 7.82 -7.12
C SER A 22 -13.15 6.44 -6.70
N ALA A 23 -11.84 6.28 -6.43
CA ALA A 23 -11.29 5.05 -5.88
C ALA A 23 -10.16 5.30 -4.88
N TYR A 24 -10.05 4.45 -3.86
CA TYR A 24 -9.00 4.51 -2.85
C TYR A 24 -8.26 3.18 -2.78
N ILE A 25 -6.94 3.20 -2.97
CA ILE A 25 -6.08 2.01 -2.86
C ILE A 25 -5.53 1.94 -1.44
N VAL A 26 -5.66 0.78 -0.80
CA VAL A 26 -5.09 0.52 0.52
C VAL A 26 -4.16 -0.69 0.43
N THR A 27 -2.92 -0.51 0.91
CA THR A 27 -1.92 -1.57 1.00
C THR A 27 -1.66 -1.90 2.48
N ASN A 28 -0.77 -2.88 2.72
CA ASN A 28 -0.18 -3.10 4.05
C ASN A 28 1.30 -2.68 4.08
N ASN A 29 1.80 -1.98 3.06
CA ASN A 29 3.21 -1.63 2.99
C ASN A 29 3.49 -0.45 3.90
N ASP A 30 4.60 -0.51 4.61
CA ASP A 30 5.17 0.66 5.28
C ASP A 30 6.01 1.50 4.28
N PRO A 31 6.46 2.71 4.68
CA PRO A 31 7.31 3.57 3.86
C PRO A 31 8.65 2.97 3.42
N HIS A 32 9.02 1.81 3.97
CA HIS A 32 10.28 1.13 3.72
C HIS A 32 10.11 -0.13 2.87
N ASN A 33 8.87 -0.43 2.45
CA ASN A 33 8.53 -1.63 1.71
C ASN A 33 9.02 -2.90 2.44
N SER A 34 8.87 -2.91 3.77
CA SER A 34 9.20 -4.05 4.63
C SER A 34 8.47 -5.32 4.20
N GLU A 35 9.11 -6.48 4.39
CA GLU A 35 8.45 -7.78 4.18
C GLU A 35 7.31 -7.99 5.18
N TYR A 36 7.54 -7.59 6.44
CA TYR A 36 6.56 -7.64 7.53
C TYR A 36 6.40 -6.25 8.14
N SER A 37 5.40 -5.52 7.66
CA SER A 37 5.04 -4.22 8.23
C SER A 37 4.46 -4.38 9.64
N ALA A 38 4.74 -3.41 10.51
CA ALA A 38 4.09 -3.37 11.83
C ALA A 38 2.59 -3.10 11.70
N ASP A 39 1.81 -3.48 12.72
CA ASP A 39 0.35 -3.34 12.73
C ASP A 39 -0.16 -1.92 12.44
N HIS A 40 0.66 -0.91 12.75
CA HIS A 40 0.39 0.49 12.39
C HIS A 40 0.12 0.66 10.89
N TRP A 41 0.77 -0.09 10.01
CA TRP A 41 0.61 -0.03 8.56
C TRP A 41 -0.30 -1.11 8.00
N ALA A 42 -0.99 -1.88 8.84
CA ALA A 42 -1.89 -2.96 8.41
C ALA A 42 -3.25 -2.45 7.86
N GLY A 43 -3.23 -1.41 7.03
CA GLY A 43 -4.40 -0.72 6.50
C GLY A 43 -5.35 -1.62 5.70
N ARG A 44 -4.83 -2.43 4.76
CA ARG A 44 -5.63 -3.43 4.01
C ARG A 44 -6.32 -4.39 4.96
N THR A 45 -5.59 -4.91 5.94
CA THR A 45 -6.14 -5.87 6.90
C THR A 45 -7.25 -5.23 7.73
N TRP A 46 -7.03 -4.00 8.20
CA TRP A 46 -8.04 -3.28 8.95
C TRP A 46 -9.28 -2.94 8.09
N ILE A 47 -9.12 -2.41 6.88
CA ILE A 47 -10.26 -1.94 6.08
C ILE A 47 -11.11 -3.09 5.50
N SER A 48 -10.48 -4.21 5.12
CA SER A 48 -11.17 -5.32 4.43
C SER A 48 -11.43 -6.54 5.32
N GLY A 49 -10.75 -6.67 6.46
CA GLY A 49 -10.77 -7.89 7.28
C GLY A 49 -9.90 -9.02 6.75
N PHE A 50 -9.29 -8.86 5.57
CA PHE A 50 -8.39 -9.86 5.00
C PHE A 50 -7.03 -9.89 5.71
N THR A 51 -6.67 -11.06 6.23
CA THR A 51 -5.48 -11.26 7.09
C THR A 51 -4.32 -11.98 6.40
N GLY A 52 -4.43 -12.28 5.10
CA GLY A 52 -3.30 -12.83 4.35
C GLY A 52 -2.16 -11.81 4.27
N SER A 53 -0.92 -12.26 4.05
CA SER A 53 0.24 -11.37 4.03
C SER A 53 0.31 -10.49 2.79
N ALA A 54 -0.10 -11.02 1.63
CA ALA A 54 0.04 -10.37 0.34
C ALA A 54 -1.30 -9.92 -0.23
N GLY A 55 -1.26 -8.81 -0.98
CA GLY A 55 -2.39 -8.30 -1.73
C GLY A 55 -2.69 -6.83 -1.44
N ASN A 56 -3.51 -6.22 -2.29
CA ASN A 56 -3.92 -4.82 -2.17
C ASN A 56 -5.43 -4.74 -2.35
N VAL A 57 -6.08 -3.83 -1.62
CA VAL A 57 -7.52 -3.59 -1.77
C VAL A 57 -7.73 -2.25 -2.45
N VAL A 58 -8.71 -2.20 -3.35
CA VAL A 58 -9.18 -0.98 -4.00
C VAL A 58 -10.64 -0.83 -3.67
N ILE A 59 -11.03 0.31 -3.11
CA ILE A 59 -12.41 0.62 -2.76
C ILE A 59 -12.93 1.68 -3.74
N THR A 60 -14.13 1.48 -4.27
CA THR A 60 -14.86 2.50 -5.04
C THR A 60 -16.15 2.87 -4.30
N GLN A 61 -16.85 3.89 -4.80
CA GLN A 61 -18.11 4.34 -4.18
C GLN A 61 -19.18 3.23 -4.14
N GLN A 62 -19.20 2.31 -5.12
CA GLN A 62 -20.21 1.26 -5.25
C GLN A 62 -19.68 -0.17 -5.02
N GLY A 63 -18.38 -0.35 -4.82
CA GLY A 63 -17.79 -1.68 -4.70
C GLY A 63 -16.30 -1.64 -4.38
N GLY A 64 -15.55 -2.53 -4.99
CA GLY A 64 -14.11 -2.64 -4.82
C GLY A 64 -13.63 -4.08 -4.95
N GLY A 65 -12.34 -4.29 -4.78
CA GLY A 65 -11.75 -5.61 -4.87
C GLY A 65 -10.46 -5.77 -4.09
N LEU A 66 -10.15 -7.01 -3.75
CA LEU A 66 -8.87 -7.44 -3.22
C LEU A 66 -8.11 -8.21 -4.30
N TRP A 67 -6.92 -7.76 -4.65
CA TRP A 67 -5.97 -8.51 -5.48
C TRP A 67 -5.01 -9.23 -4.57
N THR A 68 -5.01 -10.56 -4.60
CA THR A 68 -4.05 -11.39 -3.87
C THR A 68 -3.58 -12.57 -4.71
N ASP A 69 -2.49 -13.22 -4.34
CA ASP A 69 -1.97 -14.40 -5.02
C ASP A 69 -2.59 -15.72 -4.52
N GLY A 70 -2.27 -16.82 -5.21
CA GLY A 70 -2.88 -18.14 -5.03
C GLY A 70 -2.73 -18.77 -3.65
N ARG A 71 -1.84 -18.27 -2.79
CA ARG A 71 -1.75 -18.72 -1.38
C ARG A 71 -3.01 -18.39 -0.60
N TYR A 72 -3.76 -17.36 -1.04
CA TYR A 72 -4.81 -16.74 -0.24
C TYR A 72 -6.20 -16.77 -0.87
N TYR A 73 -6.43 -17.47 -1.99
CA TYR A 73 -7.73 -17.44 -2.66
C TYR A 73 -8.88 -17.92 -1.77
N ILE A 74 -8.74 -19.09 -1.14
CA ILE A 74 -9.77 -19.66 -0.26
C ILE A 74 -9.99 -18.75 0.95
N GLN A 75 -8.90 -18.33 1.59
CA GLN A 75 -8.95 -17.41 2.73
C GLN A 75 -9.64 -16.08 2.37
N ALA A 76 -9.34 -15.53 1.20
CA ALA A 76 -9.91 -14.26 0.74
C ALA A 76 -11.41 -14.41 0.42
N GLU A 77 -11.83 -15.50 -0.25
CA GLU A 77 -13.26 -15.75 -0.51
C GLU A 77 -14.05 -15.82 0.81
N GLU A 78 -13.53 -16.50 1.82
CA GLU A 78 -14.17 -16.60 3.13
C GLU A 78 -14.19 -15.26 3.88
N GLN A 79 -13.08 -14.53 3.92
CA GLN A 79 -12.95 -13.31 4.71
C GLN A 79 -13.64 -12.09 4.09
N LEU A 80 -13.82 -12.08 2.76
CA LEU A 80 -14.52 -11.01 2.06
C LEU A 80 -16.03 -11.25 1.98
N HIS A 81 -16.52 -12.43 2.37
CA HIS A 81 -17.93 -12.77 2.29
C HIS A 81 -18.80 -11.74 3.05
N GLY A 82 -19.75 -11.12 2.33
CA GLY A 82 -20.66 -10.11 2.88
C GLY A 82 -20.06 -8.70 3.05
N THR A 83 -18.83 -8.47 2.59
CA THR A 83 -18.19 -7.13 2.61
C THR A 83 -18.54 -6.27 1.40
N GLY A 84 -18.96 -6.90 0.30
CA GLY A 84 -19.17 -6.25 -1.00
C GLY A 84 -17.88 -5.94 -1.77
N LEU A 85 -16.75 -6.52 -1.36
CA LEU A 85 -15.49 -6.50 -2.10
C LEU A 85 -15.32 -7.81 -2.88
N ASP A 86 -14.93 -7.71 -4.15
CA ASP A 86 -14.67 -8.87 -5.01
C ASP A 86 -13.24 -9.40 -4.83
N LEU A 87 -13.06 -10.72 -4.99
CA LEU A 87 -11.72 -11.31 -5.07
C LEU A 87 -11.21 -11.27 -6.52
N PHE A 88 -10.07 -10.62 -6.71
CA PHE A 88 -9.28 -10.67 -7.93
C PHE A 88 -8.09 -11.61 -7.74
N LYS A 89 -8.09 -12.74 -8.46
CA LYS A 89 -7.06 -13.79 -8.39
C LYS A 89 -5.80 -13.34 -9.15
N ALA A 90 -4.93 -12.60 -8.47
CA ALA A 90 -3.79 -11.96 -9.10
C ALA A 90 -2.84 -12.97 -9.79
N ARG A 91 -2.16 -12.51 -10.84
CA ARG A 91 -1.26 -13.31 -11.71
C ARG A 91 -1.97 -14.35 -12.59
N GLN A 92 -3.29 -14.39 -12.59
CA GLN A 92 -4.02 -15.11 -13.62
C GLN A 92 -4.12 -14.26 -14.91
N PRO A 93 -3.99 -14.86 -16.11
CA PRO A 93 -4.03 -14.14 -17.38
C PRO A 93 -5.30 -13.29 -17.59
N GLU A 94 -6.44 -13.77 -17.10
CA GLU A 94 -7.75 -13.13 -17.22
C GLU A 94 -7.99 -12.04 -16.18
N THR A 95 -7.22 -12.02 -15.09
CA THR A 95 -7.42 -11.05 -14.01
C THR A 95 -6.71 -9.74 -14.34
N PRO A 96 -7.43 -8.61 -14.47
CA PRO A 96 -6.79 -7.33 -14.73
C PRO A 96 -5.93 -6.91 -13.54
N THR A 97 -4.80 -6.24 -13.82
CA THR A 97 -4.03 -5.56 -12.77
C THR A 97 -4.82 -4.38 -12.21
N ILE A 98 -4.51 -3.93 -11.00
CA ILE A 98 -5.17 -2.75 -10.40
C ILE A 98 -5.16 -1.53 -11.35
N PRO A 99 -4.02 -1.12 -11.96
CA PRO A 99 -4.01 -0.02 -12.92
C PRO A 99 -4.98 -0.22 -14.10
N LYS A 100 -5.00 -1.42 -14.69
CA LYS A 100 -5.89 -1.74 -15.82
C LYS A 100 -7.36 -1.75 -15.41
N TRP A 101 -7.65 -2.31 -14.24
CA TRP A 101 -9.02 -2.36 -13.71
C TRP A 101 -9.55 -0.97 -13.39
N LEU A 102 -8.73 -0.10 -12.76
CA LEU A 102 -9.10 1.29 -12.52
C LEU A 102 -9.34 2.04 -13.84
N ALA A 103 -8.45 1.88 -14.82
CA ALA A 103 -8.60 2.50 -16.13
C ALA A 103 -9.87 2.05 -16.87
N SER A 104 -10.29 0.78 -16.73
CA SER A 104 -11.54 0.30 -17.34
C SER A 104 -12.79 0.69 -16.55
N THR A 105 -12.68 0.83 -15.22
CA THR A 105 -13.82 1.01 -14.31
C THR A 105 -14.20 2.48 -14.12
N LEU A 106 -13.23 3.38 -14.09
CA LEU A 106 -13.46 4.78 -13.76
C LEU A 106 -13.75 5.65 -14.99
N ASP A 107 -14.53 6.70 -14.76
CA ASP A 107 -14.84 7.73 -15.76
C ASP A 107 -13.63 8.64 -16.03
N GLU A 108 -13.67 9.31 -17.18
CA GLU A 108 -12.69 10.33 -17.53
C GLU A 108 -12.69 11.48 -16.52
N ASN A 109 -11.51 12.06 -16.27
CA ASN A 109 -11.29 13.18 -15.33
C ASN A 109 -11.69 12.87 -13.87
N SER A 110 -11.79 11.59 -13.50
CA SER A 110 -11.95 11.17 -12.11
C SER A 110 -10.61 11.23 -11.36
N ALA A 111 -10.65 11.00 -10.04
CA ALA A 111 -9.46 10.94 -9.20
C ALA A 111 -9.40 9.61 -8.43
N ILE A 112 -8.20 9.10 -8.25
CA ILE A 112 -7.90 8.00 -7.32
C ILE A 112 -6.92 8.50 -6.25
N ALA A 113 -7.01 7.95 -5.04
CA ALA A 113 -6.08 8.25 -3.98
C ALA A 113 -5.42 6.99 -3.43
N VAL A 114 -4.18 7.16 -2.99
CA VAL A 114 -3.36 6.14 -2.34
C VAL A 114 -2.33 6.87 -1.48
N ASP A 115 -1.95 6.30 -0.32
CA ASP A 115 -0.81 6.83 0.41
C ASP A 115 0.46 6.59 -0.42
N GLY A 116 1.09 7.68 -0.89
CA GLY A 116 2.29 7.63 -1.72
C GLY A 116 3.47 6.95 -1.01
N HIS A 117 3.49 6.92 0.32
CA HIS A 117 4.50 6.19 1.08
C HIS A 117 4.23 4.68 1.09
N SER A 118 3.01 4.23 0.81
CA SER A 118 2.63 2.81 0.88
C SER A 118 2.75 2.08 -0.47
N ILE A 119 3.31 2.73 -1.50
CA ILE A 119 3.49 2.15 -2.84
C ILE A 119 4.91 2.39 -3.38
N SER A 120 5.36 1.48 -4.23
CA SER A 120 6.65 1.65 -4.92
C SER A 120 6.53 2.65 -6.07
N TYR A 121 7.67 3.28 -6.42
CA TYR A 121 7.74 4.12 -7.62
C TYR A 121 7.35 3.36 -8.89
N ALA A 122 7.70 2.08 -8.99
CA ALA A 122 7.32 1.24 -10.12
C ALA A 122 5.79 1.09 -10.24
N PHE A 123 5.09 0.81 -9.14
CA PHE A 123 3.63 0.72 -9.15
C PHE A 123 2.96 2.06 -9.46
N TYR A 124 3.53 3.17 -8.98
CA TYR A 124 3.09 4.50 -9.38
C TYR A 124 3.23 4.75 -10.89
N GLN A 125 4.34 4.35 -11.51
CA GLN A 125 4.51 4.47 -12.96
C GLN A 125 3.48 3.64 -13.74
N GLU A 126 3.17 2.43 -13.28
CA GLU A 126 2.13 1.58 -13.87
C GLU A 126 0.74 2.23 -13.78
N LEU A 127 0.39 2.80 -12.61
CA LEU A 127 -0.83 3.58 -12.43
C LEU A 127 -0.87 4.76 -13.40
N LYS A 128 0.18 5.58 -13.41
CA LYS A 128 0.27 6.77 -14.26
C LYS A 128 0.05 6.41 -15.73
N GLN A 129 0.75 5.41 -16.25
CA GLN A 129 0.63 4.98 -17.63
C GLN A 129 -0.77 4.48 -17.98
N ALA A 130 -1.41 3.73 -17.08
CA ALA A 130 -2.75 3.18 -17.34
C ALA A 130 -3.87 4.24 -17.26
N LEU A 131 -3.68 5.26 -16.42
CA LEU A 131 -4.69 6.25 -16.07
C LEU A 131 -4.61 7.54 -16.91
N GLU A 132 -3.45 7.84 -17.49
CA GLU A 132 -3.22 8.99 -18.36
C GLU A 132 -4.23 9.12 -19.53
N PRO A 133 -4.62 8.05 -20.26
CA PRO A 133 -5.54 8.17 -21.39
C PRO A 133 -6.94 8.72 -21.04
N LYS A 134 -7.36 8.55 -19.79
CA LYS A 134 -8.64 9.05 -19.27
C LYS A 134 -8.48 10.33 -18.42
N ASN A 135 -7.28 10.89 -18.37
CA ASN A 135 -6.93 12.02 -17.50
C ASN A 135 -7.36 11.79 -16.04
N ILE A 136 -7.17 10.56 -15.52
CA ILE A 136 -7.51 10.23 -14.14
C ILE A 136 -6.37 10.69 -13.23
N GLU A 137 -6.69 11.53 -12.25
CA GLU A 137 -5.74 12.09 -11.29
C GLU A 137 -5.31 11.03 -10.26
N ILE A 138 -4.03 11.05 -9.87
CA ILE A 138 -3.48 10.22 -8.79
C ILE A 138 -3.07 11.12 -7.63
N VAL A 139 -3.85 11.09 -6.55
CA VAL A 139 -3.60 11.85 -5.33
C VAL A 139 -2.77 10.98 -4.37
N LEU A 140 -1.56 11.44 -4.04
CA LEU A 140 -0.58 10.67 -3.24
C LEU A 140 -0.52 11.09 -1.76
N ASP A 141 -1.08 12.24 -1.43
CA ASP A 141 -0.95 12.92 -0.14
C ASP A 141 -2.30 13.06 0.61
N LEU A 142 -3.22 12.14 0.33
CA LEU A 142 -4.55 12.10 0.96
C LEU A 142 -4.72 10.84 1.81
N ASP A 143 -4.55 10.98 3.12
CA ASP A 143 -4.81 9.90 4.08
C ASP A 143 -6.26 9.92 4.57
N LEU A 144 -7.07 9.01 4.03
CA LEU A 144 -8.46 8.80 4.47
C LEU A 144 -8.61 7.69 5.52
N ILE A 145 -7.55 6.94 5.82
CA ILE A 145 -7.60 5.81 6.75
C ILE A 145 -7.39 6.28 8.19
N THR A 146 -6.40 7.14 8.45
CA THR A 146 -6.13 7.63 9.82
C THR A 146 -7.34 8.24 10.51
N PRO A 147 -8.14 9.11 9.86
CA PRO A 147 -9.30 9.71 10.51
C PRO A 147 -10.39 8.71 10.95
N ILE A 148 -10.49 7.56 10.28
CA ILE A 148 -11.52 6.55 10.54
C ILE A 148 -11.01 5.36 11.37
N TRP A 149 -9.69 5.16 11.43
CA TRP A 149 -9.03 4.12 12.24
C TRP A 149 -8.70 4.64 13.64
N THR A 150 -9.74 4.84 14.45
CA THR A 150 -9.64 5.46 15.79
C THR A 150 -8.78 4.69 16.81
N ASP A 151 -8.64 3.38 16.63
CA ASP A 151 -7.82 2.49 17.46
C ASP A 151 -6.56 2.00 16.72
N ARG A 152 -6.01 2.82 15.80
CA ARG A 152 -4.80 2.50 15.06
C ARG A 152 -3.62 2.27 16.01
N PRO A 153 -2.92 1.11 15.91
CA PRO A 153 -1.76 0.83 16.75
C PRO A 153 -0.68 1.92 16.60
N SER A 154 0.03 2.22 17.69
CA SER A 154 1.21 3.08 17.62
C SER A 154 2.32 2.44 16.80
N ARG A 155 3.18 3.26 16.20
CA ARG A 155 4.41 2.76 15.56
C ARG A 155 5.30 2.05 16.59
N PRO A 156 6.07 1.01 16.18
CA PRO A 156 7.07 0.40 17.04
C PRO A 156 8.02 1.46 17.62
N SER A 157 8.34 1.32 18.89
CA SER A 157 9.17 2.27 19.66
C SER A 157 10.27 1.57 20.46
N ALA A 158 10.63 0.35 20.06
CA ALA A 158 11.71 -0.40 20.69
C ALA A 158 13.02 0.39 20.64
N GLU A 159 13.80 0.33 21.71
CA GLU A 159 15.09 1.01 21.78
C GLU A 159 16.08 0.42 20.78
N ILE A 160 16.81 1.31 20.10
CA ILE A 160 17.94 0.92 19.27
C ILE A 160 19.14 0.59 20.15
N PHE A 161 19.98 -0.34 19.70
CA PHE A 161 21.21 -0.69 20.39
C PHE A 161 22.35 -0.85 19.38
N ASP A 162 23.57 -0.60 19.84
CA ASP A 162 24.76 -0.82 19.03
C ASP A 162 24.98 -2.32 18.81
N HIS A 163 25.19 -2.72 17.56
CA HIS A 163 25.61 -4.08 17.23
C HIS A 163 27.15 -4.17 17.27
N PRO A 164 27.76 -4.83 18.28
CA PRO A 164 29.21 -4.76 18.49
C PRO A 164 30.02 -5.30 17.30
N VAL A 165 31.22 -4.75 17.10
CA VAL A 165 32.11 -5.14 15.98
C VAL A 165 32.46 -6.63 16.01
N ALA A 166 32.55 -7.23 17.19
CA ALA A 166 32.76 -8.68 17.35
C ALA A 166 31.70 -9.53 16.62
N PHE A 167 30.49 -8.97 16.40
CA PHE A 167 29.42 -9.61 15.66
C PHE A 167 29.24 -9.03 14.25
N SER A 168 29.41 -7.71 14.08
CA SER A 168 29.22 -7.04 12.79
C SER A 168 30.37 -7.22 11.80
N GLY A 169 31.55 -7.64 12.29
CA GLY A 169 32.80 -7.84 11.54
C GLY A 169 33.51 -6.56 11.08
N VAL A 170 32.78 -5.45 10.94
CA VAL A 170 33.28 -4.18 10.41
C VAL A 170 32.60 -3.00 11.10
N GLU A 171 33.38 -1.97 11.40
CA GLU A 171 32.89 -0.70 11.96
C GLU A 171 32.04 0.10 10.97
N THR A 172 31.06 0.85 11.48
CA THR A 172 30.23 1.77 10.70
C THR A 172 31.06 2.76 9.88
N LYS A 173 32.16 3.28 10.42
CA LYS A 173 33.05 4.22 9.71
C LYS A 173 33.61 3.61 8.42
N GLN A 174 34.02 2.35 8.46
CA GLN A 174 34.55 1.65 7.29
C GLN A 174 33.44 1.38 6.26
N LYS A 175 32.26 0.90 6.70
CA LYS A 175 31.09 0.71 5.83
C LYS A 175 30.74 2.00 5.07
N LEU A 176 30.73 3.15 5.76
CA LEU A 176 30.47 4.45 5.15
C LEU A 176 31.57 4.88 4.17
N ALA A 177 32.84 4.61 4.47
CA ALA A 177 33.95 4.88 3.56
C ALA A 177 33.81 4.08 2.26
N ASP A 178 33.45 2.80 2.36
CA ASP A 178 33.25 1.92 1.20
C ASP A 178 32.06 2.37 0.34
N ARG A 179 30.97 2.87 0.97
CA ARG A 179 29.83 3.44 0.23
C ARG A 179 30.18 4.76 -0.47
N ARG A 180 30.94 5.64 0.17
CA ARG A 180 31.40 6.90 -0.46
C ARG A 180 32.36 6.65 -1.62
N LYS A 181 33.23 5.65 -1.51
CA LYS A 181 34.09 5.23 -2.61
C LYS A 181 33.25 4.75 -3.80
N TRP A 182 32.27 3.86 -3.54
CA TRP A 182 31.35 3.38 -4.57
C TRP A 182 30.56 4.52 -5.22
N LEU A 183 30.08 5.50 -4.45
CA LEU A 183 29.40 6.70 -5.00
C LEU A 183 30.30 7.48 -5.97
N LYS A 184 31.56 7.71 -5.60
CA LYS A 184 32.53 8.39 -6.47
C LYS A 184 32.80 7.62 -7.76
N GLU A 185 32.93 6.30 -7.68
CA GLU A 185 33.13 5.42 -8.84
C GLU A 185 31.92 5.40 -9.78
N ASN A 186 30.72 5.64 -9.26
CA ASN A 186 29.47 5.69 -10.03
C ASN A 186 29.01 7.12 -10.36
N HIS A 187 29.85 8.13 -10.12
CA HIS A 187 29.54 9.54 -10.38
C HIS A 187 28.24 10.02 -9.73
N ALA A 188 27.94 9.54 -8.52
CA ALA A 188 26.75 9.90 -7.77
C ALA A 188 27.11 10.74 -6.53
N ASP A 189 26.38 11.83 -6.31
CA ASP A 189 26.58 12.73 -5.17
C ASP A 189 25.87 12.26 -3.89
N TRP A 190 24.72 11.58 -4.06
CA TRP A 190 23.82 11.19 -2.97
C TRP A 190 23.32 9.75 -3.14
N LEU A 191 23.13 9.07 -2.01
CA LEU A 191 22.44 7.79 -1.92
C LEU A 191 21.25 7.93 -0.97
N LEU A 192 20.04 7.75 -1.48
CA LEU A 192 18.86 7.58 -0.65
C LEU A 192 18.80 6.12 -0.18
N VAL A 193 18.74 5.91 1.14
CA VAL A 193 18.55 4.59 1.76
C VAL A 193 17.16 4.59 2.37
N ALA A 194 16.27 3.76 1.82
CA ALA A 194 14.88 3.65 2.24
C ALA A 194 14.43 2.20 2.51
N THR A 195 15.34 1.23 2.32
CA THR A 195 15.13 -0.20 2.55
C THR A 195 15.22 -0.57 4.03
#